data_AF-A0A2Z6LXX7-F1
#
_entry.id   AF-A0A2Z6LXX7-F1
#
_cell.length_a   1.000
_cell.length_b   1.000
_cell.length_c   1.000
_cell.angle_alpha   90.00
_cell.angle_beta   90.00
_cell.angle_gamma   90.00
#
_symmetry.space_group_name_H-M   'P 1'
#
loop_
_entity.id
_entity.type
_entity.pdbx_description
1 polymer ?
#
loop_
_entity_poly.entity_id
_entity_poly.type
_entity_poly.pdbx_seq_one_letter_code
_entity_poly.pdbx_strand_id
1 'polypeptide(L)'
;MAAGMFRFIAGVCRTMIIANTGGALMLLVVFLLGGFILPKRSIPNWWVWANWVSPLTYAFHAMSVNEMYAPRWMHNGTSSDKTTTLGLSVLKNFDVYANENWYWIGVGALAVFTVFYNVLFTISLMYLSPMGKKQAIITEEDANELENEGDVNEPRLGKWQCKE
;
A
#
# COMPACT_ATOMS: atom_id res chain seq x y z
N MET A 1 -0.11 7.69 3.11
CA MET A 1 -0.27 7.13 1.75
C MET A 1 -0.34 5.60 1.73
N ALA A 2 0.77 4.86 1.96
CA ALA A 2 0.80 3.39 1.81
C ALA A 2 -0.25 2.65 2.66
N ALA A 3 -0.38 3.03 3.93
CA ALA A 3 -1.37 2.42 4.82
C ALA A 3 -2.83 2.70 4.39
N GLY A 4 -3.09 3.78 3.65
CA GLY A 4 -4.38 4.05 3.03
C GLY A 4 -4.62 3.17 1.80
N MET A 5 -3.60 2.99 0.96
CA MET A 5 -3.65 2.10 -0.20
C MET A 5 -3.94 0.65 0.20
N PHE A 6 -3.24 0.11 1.21
CA PHE A 6 -3.50 -1.26 1.69
C PHE A 6 -4.87 -1.42 2.34
N ARG A 7 -5.33 -0.41 3.09
CA ARG A 7 -6.70 -0.41 3.65
C ARG A 7 -7.74 -0.44 2.53
N PHE A 8 -7.55 0.37 1.49
CA PHE A 8 -8.43 0.37 0.32
C PHE A 8 -8.46 -1.01 -0.36
N ILE A 9 -7.31 -1.62 -0.63
CA ILE A 9 -7.21 -2.96 -1.23
C ILE A 9 -7.91 -4.00 -0.34
N ALA A 10 -7.65 -3.99 0.96
CA ALA A 10 -8.30 -4.89 1.92
C ALA A 10 -9.83 -4.72 1.93
N GLY A 11 -10.32 -3.48 1.89
CA GLY A 11 -11.74 -3.18 1.82
C GLY A 11 -12.39 -3.75 0.54
N VAL A 12 -11.73 -3.59 -0.61
CA VAL A 12 -12.26 -4.06 -1.91
C VAL A 12 -12.21 -5.58 -2.06
N CYS A 13 -11.11 -6.23 -1.65
CA CYS A 13 -10.87 -7.65 -1.89
C CYS A 13 -11.71 -8.59 -1.01
N ARG A 14 -12.37 -8.07 0.04
CA ARG A 14 -13.31 -8.75 0.96
C ARG A 14 -12.83 -10.04 1.66
N THR A 15 -11.65 -10.54 1.32
CA THR A 15 -11.04 -11.77 1.85
C THR A 15 -9.55 -11.56 2.06
N MET A 16 -9.00 -12.16 3.12
CA MET A 16 -7.60 -11.96 3.50
C MET A 16 -6.61 -12.49 2.45
N ILE A 17 -6.93 -13.63 1.82
CA ILE A 17 -6.06 -14.27 0.82
C ILE A 17 -5.94 -13.37 -0.41
N ILE A 18 -7.06 -12.89 -0.96
CA ILE A 18 -7.07 -12.02 -2.15
C ILE A 18 -6.42 -10.66 -1.82
N ALA A 19 -6.67 -10.11 -0.63
CA ALA A 19 -6.07 -8.85 -0.20
C ALA A 19 -4.54 -8.95 -0.10
N ASN A 20 -4.01 -10.07 0.38
CA ASN A 20 -2.57 -10.29 0.49
C ASN A 20 -1.91 -10.39 -0.90
N THR A 21 -2.44 -11.21 -1.79
CA THR A 21 -1.90 -11.37 -3.15
C THR A 21 -2.06 -10.08 -3.96
N GLY A 22 -3.22 -9.43 -3.90
CA GLY A 22 -3.47 -8.14 -4.55
C GLY A 22 -2.58 -7.02 -4.00
N GLY A 23 -2.38 -6.98 -2.68
CA GLY A 23 -1.47 -6.05 -2.03
C GLY A 23 -0.02 -6.21 -2.48
N ALA A 24 0.46 -7.45 -2.60
CA ALA A 24 1.80 -7.74 -3.10
C ALA A 24 1.98 -7.31 -4.57
N LEU A 25 1.01 -7.61 -5.44
CA LEU A 25 1.04 -7.17 -6.83
C LEU A 25 1.02 -5.64 -6.95
N MET A 26 0.19 -4.96 -6.15
CA MET A 26 0.13 -3.50 -6.13
C MET A 26 1.44 -2.87 -5.66
N LEU A 27 2.09 -3.46 -4.64
CA LEU A 27 3.43 -3.03 -4.24
C LEU A 27 4.43 -3.14 -5.38
N LEU A 28 4.47 -4.28 -6.07
CA LEU A 28 5.39 -4.49 -7.19
C LEU A 28 5.21 -3.42 -8.28
N VAL A 29 3.95 -3.08 -8.61
CA VAL A 29 3.64 -2.04 -9.59
C VAL A 29 4.11 -0.66 -9.11
N VAL A 30 3.84 -0.30 -7.85
CA VAL A 30 4.27 0.99 -7.27
C VAL A 30 5.80 1.10 -7.23
N PHE A 31 6.51 0.01 -6.91
CA PHE A 31 7.97 -0.05 -6.90
C PHE A 31 8.57 0.08 -8.30
N LEU A 32 8.04 -0.69 -9.27
CA LEU A 32 8.49 -0.64 -10.66
C LEU A 32 8.35 0.76 -11.25
N LEU A 33 7.23 1.43 -10.95
CA LEU A 33 6.93 2.79 -11.39
C LEU A 33 7.49 3.85 -10.45
N GLY A 34 8.34 3.52 -9.48
CA GLY A 34 8.83 4.46 -8.47
C GLY A 34 9.87 5.48 -8.95
N GLY A 35 10.27 5.43 -10.22
CA GLY A 35 11.26 6.34 -10.82
C GLY A 35 12.73 6.00 -10.54
N PHE A 36 13.01 5.18 -9.51
CA PHE A 36 14.39 4.77 -9.17
C PHE A 36 14.82 3.47 -9.86
N ILE A 37 13.92 2.50 -10.06
CA ILE A 37 14.19 1.24 -10.78
C ILE A 37 14.20 1.49 -12.28
N LEU A 38 13.13 2.13 -12.76
CA LEU A 38 12.96 2.47 -14.17
C LEU A 38 12.93 3.99 -14.30
N PRO A 39 13.97 4.62 -14.89
CA PRO A 39 13.96 6.05 -15.12
C PRO A 39 12.89 6.42 -16.14
N LYS A 40 12.26 7.58 -15.97
CA LYS A 40 11.11 7.99 -16.79
C LYS A 40 11.41 7.98 -18.29
N ARG A 41 12.62 8.38 -18.70
CA ARG A 41 13.12 8.33 -20.09
C ARG A 41 13.11 6.94 -20.76
N SER A 42 13.11 5.84 -20.00
CA SER A 42 13.05 4.49 -20.58
C SER A 42 11.62 3.94 -20.71
N ILE A 43 10.62 4.66 -20.18
CA ILE A 43 9.20 4.30 -20.34
C ILE A 43 8.73 4.76 -21.74
N PRO A 44 8.09 3.89 -22.54
CA PRO A 44 7.55 4.31 -23.82
C PRO A 44 6.49 5.40 -23.65
N ASN A 45 6.49 6.41 -24.53
CA ASN A 45 5.69 7.64 -24.38
C ASN A 45 4.20 7.40 -24.09
N TRP A 46 3.60 6.33 -24.62
CA TRP A 46 2.19 5.98 -24.40
C TRP A 46 1.90 5.49 -22.97
N TRP A 47 2.91 5.04 -22.22
CA TRP A 47 2.76 4.52 -20.85
C TRP A 47 3.34 5.46 -19.77
N VAL A 48 3.88 6.62 -20.16
CA VAL A 48 4.49 7.58 -19.23
C VAL A 48 3.54 8.04 -18.12
N TRP A 49 2.23 8.07 -18.38
CA TRP A 49 1.20 8.41 -17.39
C TRP A 49 1.26 7.53 -16.13
N ALA A 50 1.68 6.28 -16.23
CA ALA A 50 1.75 5.36 -15.10
C ALA A 50 2.74 5.85 -14.02
N ASN A 51 3.85 6.48 -14.45
CA ASN A 51 4.81 7.10 -13.55
C ASN A 51 4.21 8.33 -12.81
N TRP A 52 3.22 9.01 -13.38
CA TRP A 52 2.54 10.14 -12.74
C TRP A 52 1.44 9.70 -11.76
N VAL A 53 0.92 8.48 -11.90
CA VAL A 53 -0.06 7.91 -10.96
C VAL A 53 0.62 7.28 -9.75
N SER A 54 1.87 6.83 -9.89
CA SER A 54 2.62 6.24 -8.79
C SER A 54 2.95 7.29 -7.71
N PRO A 55 2.47 7.12 -6.47
CA PRO A 55 2.79 8.04 -5.39
C PRO A 55 4.28 7.94 -4.97
N LEU A 56 4.95 6.82 -5.31
CA LEU A 56 6.35 6.59 -4.97
C LEU A 56 7.30 7.48 -5.80
N THR A 57 6.93 7.80 -7.05
CA THR A 57 7.70 8.71 -7.91
C THR A 57 7.85 10.10 -7.28
N TYR A 58 6.77 10.63 -6.72
CA TYR A 58 6.79 11.93 -6.04
C TYR A 58 7.62 11.90 -4.75
N ALA A 59 7.55 10.79 -4.00
CA ALA A 59 8.40 10.60 -2.82
C ALA A 59 9.88 10.54 -3.20
N PHE A 60 10.22 9.76 -4.23
CA PHE A 60 11.59 9.64 -4.73
C PHE A 60 12.12 11.00 -5.20
N HIS A 61 11.37 11.72 -6.03
CA HIS A 61 11.78 13.05 -6.50
C HIS A 61 11.98 14.04 -5.36
N ALA A 62 11.07 14.10 -4.38
CA ALA A 62 11.19 15.02 -3.24
C ALA A 62 12.40 14.68 -2.36
N MET A 63 12.65 13.40 -2.07
CA MET A 63 13.81 12.97 -1.29
C MET A 63 15.12 13.23 -2.02
N SER A 64 15.20 12.89 -3.30
CA SER A 64 16.39 13.13 -4.12
C SER A 64 16.73 14.62 -4.22
N VAL A 65 15.73 15.48 -4.46
CA VAL A 65 15.95 16.94 -4.49
C VAL A 65 16.37 17.44 -3.12
N ASN A 66 15.69 17.03 -2.04
CA ASN A 66 16.03 17.44 -0.68
C ASN A 66 17.48 17.11 -0.30
N GLU A 67 17.97 15.91 -0.66
CA GLU A 67 19.35 15.55 -0.35
C GLU A 67 20.38 16.18 -1.30
N MET A 68 20.13 16.16 -2.62
CA MET A 68 21.13 16.63 -3.58
C MET A 68 21.34 18.15 -3.57
N TYR A 69 20.43 18.90 -2.95
CA TYR A 69 20.57 20.33 -2.67
C TYR A 69 21.36 20.63 -1.37
N ALA A 70 21.77 19.62 -0.60
CA ALA A 70 22.58 19.85 0.58
C ALA A 70 23.95 20.47 0.22
N PRO A 71 24.49 21.40 1.04
CA PRO A 71 25.76 22.09 0.74
C PRO A 71 26.92 21.16 0.42
N ARG A 72 26.95 19.95 1.02
CA ARG A 72 27.98 18.93 0.77
C ARG A 72 28.08 18.50 -0.70
N TRP A 73 26.97 18.50 -1.44
CA TRP A 73 26.90 18.07 -2.83
C TRP A 73 26.96 19.22 -3.84
N MET A 74 26.89 20.46 -3.35
CA MET A 74 26.71 21.67 -4.16
C MET A 74 28.01 22.46 -4.37
N HIS A 75 29.16 21.79 -4.22
CA HIS A 75 30.48 22.38 -4.47
C HIS A 75 30.75 22.52 -5.96
N ASN A 76 31.16 23.71 -6.39
CA ASN A 76 31.48 24.00 -7.78
C ASN A 76 32.72 23.22 -8.26
N GLY A 77 32.73 22.79 -9.53
CA GLY A 77 33.90 22.17 -10.16
C GLY A 77 34.16 20.70 -9.81
N THR A 78 33.23 20.04 -9.12
CA THR A 78 33.36 18.64 -8.69
C THR A 78 32.75 17.62 -9.65
N SER A 79 31.97 18.07 -10.64
CA SER A 79 31.38 17.21 -11.68
C SER A 79 32.35 16.94 -12.84
N SER A 80 32.10 15.87 -13.61
CA SER A 80 32.86 15.47 -14.80
C SER A 80 33.02 16.61 -15.82
N ASP A 81 32.01 17.48 -15.94
CA ASP A 81 32.01 18.62 -16.87
C ASP A 81 32.60 19.91 -16.27
N LYS A 82 33.04 19.89 -15.00
CA LYS A 82 33.61 21.03 -14.22
C LYS A 82 32.77 22.32 -14.14
N THR A 83 31.58 22.34 -14.73
CA THR A 83 30.69 23.51 -14.81
C THR A 83 29.48 23.39 -13.89
N THR A 84 29.08 22.17 -13.54
CA THR A 84 27.92 21.89 -12.67
C THR A 84 28.36 21.31 -11.33
N THR A 85 27.50 21.46 -10.33
CA THR A 85 27.68 20.80 -9.03
C THR A 85 27.40 19.29 -9.16
N LEU A 86 28.01 18.49 -8.30
CA LEU A 86 27.80 17.03 -8.29
C LEU A 86 26.32 16.66 -8.09
N GLY A 87 25.63 17.32 -7.16
CA GLY A 87 24.21 17.07 -6.86
C GLY A 87 23.32 17.21 -8.09
N LEU A 88 23.53 18.25 -8.91
CA LEU A 88 22.75 18.45 -10.14
C LEU A 88 23.04 17.37 -11.20
N SER A 89 24.30 16.94 -11.34
CA SER A 89 24.65 15.87 -12.27
C SER A 89 24.03 14.53 -11.87
N VAL A 90 23.99 14.23 -10.57
CA VAL A 90 23.32 13.02 -10.05
C VAL A 90 21.81 13.07 -10.32
N LEU A 91 21.15 14.19 -10.01
CA LEU A 91 19.71 14.37 -10.28
C LEU A 91 19.39 14.17 -11.77
N LYS A 92 20.21 14.73 -12.66
CA LYS A 92 20.05 14.60 -14.12
C LYS A 92 20.23 13.15 -14.59
N ASN A 93 21.16 12.40 -14.02
CA ASN A 93 21.38 10.99 -14.36
C ASN A 93 20.18 10.10 -14.00
N PHE A 94 19.55 10.37 -12.85
CA PHE A 94 18.33 9.70 -12.40
C PHE A 94 17.05 10.23 -13.06
N ASP A 95 17.15 11.18 -14.00
CA ASP A 95 16.00 11.77 -14.71
C ASP A 95 15.02 12.49 -13.76
N VAL A 96 15.54 12.98 -12.62
CA VAL A 96 14.77 13.72 -11.61
C VAL A 96 14.83 15.21 -11.91
N TYR A 97 13.69 15.89 -11.77
CA TYR A 97 13.62 17.33 -11.95
C TYR A 97 14.42 18.06 -10.86
N ALA A 98 15.50 18.71 -11.26
CA ALA A 98 16.41 19.40 -10.34
C ALA A 98 15.90 20.76 -9.86
N ASN A 99 14.59 21.05 -9.83
CA ASN A 99 14.09 22.32 -9.26
C ASN A 99 13.74 22.12 -7.78
N GLU A 100 14.14 23.06 -6.93
CA GLU A 100 13.87 23.05 -5.49
C GLU A 100 12.36 22.93 -5.16
N ASN A 101 11.50 23.54 -5.98
CA ASN A 101 10.04 23.48 -5.83
C ASN A 101 9.47 22.05 -5.89
N TRP A 102 10.18 21.09 -6.49
CA TRP A 102 9.73 19.69 -6.54
C TRP A 102 9.63 19.04 -5.17
N TYR A 103 10.35 19.54 -4.16
CA TYR A 103 10.16 19.12 -2.78
C TYR A 103 8.71 19.37 -2.33
N TRP A 104 8.23 20.60 -2.46
CA TRP A 104 6.86 20.99 -2.06
C TRP A 104 5.79 20.28 -2.88
N ILE A 105 6.03 20.12 -4.18
CA ILE A 105 5.12 19.38 -5.07
C ILE A 105 5.01 17.93 -4.63
N GLY A 106 6.12 17.28 -4.26
CA GLY A 106 6.10 15.91 -3.77
C GLY A 106 5.37 15.77 -2.43
N VAL A 107 5.59 16.69 -1.48
CA VAL A 107 4.85 16.72 -0.20
C VAL A 107 3.35 16.90 -0.44
N GLY A 108 2.96 17.86 -1.30
CA GLY A 108 1.57 18.10 -1.66
C GLY A 108 0.92 16.88 -2.33
N ALA A 109 1.60 16.27 -3.31
CA ALA A 109 1.11 15.07 -3.99
C ALA A 109 0.90 13.91 -3.01
N LEU A 110 1.85 13.65 -2.10
CA LEU A 110 1.73 12.59 -1.09
C LEU A 110 0.57 12.82 -0.11
N ALA A 111 0.31 14.07 0.25
CA ALA A 111 -0.85 14.44 1.06
C ALA A 111 -2.16 14.17 0.29
N VAL A 112 -2.24 14.61 -0.97
CA VAL A 112 -3.39 14.37 -1.86
C VAL A 112 -3.66 12.87 -2.02
N PHE A 113 -2.64 12.06 -2.32
CA PHE A 113 -2.79 10.60 -2.42
C PHE A 113 -3.24 9.98 -1.09
N THR A 114 -2.78 10.50 0.04
CA THR A 114 -3.23 10.02 1.35
C THR A 114 -4.71 10.27 1.55
N VAL A 115 -5.20 11.48 1.27
CA VAL A 115 -6.63 11.79 1.35
C VAL A 115 -7.42 10.94 0.37
N PHE A 116 -6.96 10.86 -0.88
CA PHE A 116 -7.59 10.08 -1.95
C PHE A 116 -7.81 8.61 -1.57
N TYR A 117 -6.77 7.90 -1.11
CA TYR A 117 -6.92 6.50 -0.71
C TYR A 117 -7.81 6.31 0.51
N ASN A 118 -7.81 7.24 1.46
CA ASN A 118 -8.71 7.18 2.61
C ASN A 118 -10.17 7.41 2.18
N VAL A 119 -10.43 8.36 1.27
CA VAL A 119 -11.76 8.58 0.71
C VAL A 119 -12.24 7.35 -0.04
N LEU A 120 -11.41 6.78 -0.92
CA LEU A 120 -11.73 5.54 -1.62
C LEU A 120 -12.00 4.38 -0.67
N PHE A 121 -11.25 4.27 0.43
CA PHE A 121 -11.51 3.27 1.47
C PHE A 121 -12.85 3.50 2.15
N THR A 122 -13.21 4.74 2.50
CA THR A 122 -14.52 5.04 3.08
C THR A 122 -15.67 4.75 2.11
N ILE A 123 -15.50 5.06 0.82
CA ILE A 123 -16.47 4.74 -0.23
C ILE A 123 -16.61 3.22 -0.36
N SER A 124 -15.49 2.49 -0.35
CA SER A 124 -15.49 1.04 -0.38
C SER A 124 -16.33 0.47 0.76
N LEU A 125 -16.13 0.92 1.99
CA LEU A 125 -16.95 0.49 3.13
C LEU A 125 -18.41 0.93 3.05
N MET A 126 -18.70 2.08 2.44
CA MET A 126 -20.07 2.58 2.29
C MET A 126 -20.91 1.74 1.31
N TYR A 127 -20.30 1.28 0.21
CA TYR A 127 -21.00 0.52 -0.84
C TYR A 127 -20.86 -1.00 -0.70
N LEU A 128 -19.78 -1.49 -0.09
CA LEU A 128 -19.59 -2.91 0.12
C LEU A 128 -20.32 -3.33 1.40
N SER A 129 -21.23 -4.29 1.27
CA SER A 129 -21.87 -4.94 2.41
C SER A 129 -20.81 -5.53 3.35
N PRO A 130 -21.01 -5.47 4.68
CA PRO A 130 -20.09 -6.05 5.66
C PRO A 130 -19.79 -7.52 5.31
N MET A 131 -18.52 -7.89 5.42
CA MET A 131 -18.02 -9.24 5.11
C MET A 131 -18.59 -10.27 6.09
N GLY A 132 -19.46 -11.13 5.59
CA GLY A 132 -19.81 -12.41 6.22
C GLY A 132 -20.79 -12.31 7.38
N LYS A 133 -21.59 -13.38 7.56
CA LYS A 133 -22.65 -13.49 8.58
C LYS A 133 -22.14 -13.01 9.94
N LYS A 134 -23.03 -12.37 10.72
CA LYS A 134 -22.86 -12.13 12.16
C LYS A 134 -22.35 -13.43 12.80
N GLN A 135 -21.05 -13.59 12.96
CA GLN A 135 -20.53 -14.81 13.54
C GLN A 135 -20.37 -14.58 15.05
N ALA A 136 -21.23 -15.30 15.77
CA ALA A 136 -21.11 -15.73 17.16
C ALA A 136 -21.12 -14.65 18.26
N ILE A 137 -22.27 -13.99 18.41
CA ILE A 137 -22.97 -14.23 19.69
C ILE A 137 -23.95 -15.34 19.33
N ILE A 138 -23.67 -16.57 19.75
CA ILE A 138 -24.70 -17.61 19.72
C ILE A 138 -25.73 -17.12 20.74
N THR A 139 -26.92 -16.74 20.30
CA THR A 139 -28.02 -16.45 21.22
C THR A 139 -28.32 -17.74 21.98
N GLU A 140 -28.60 -17.69 23.29
CA GLU A 140 -28.88 -18.90 24.09
C GLU A 140 -29.91 -19.83 23.43
N GLU A 141 -30.83 -19.29 22.63
CA GLU A 141 -31.79 -20.04 21.81
C GLU A 141 -31.11 -21.00 20.80
N ASP A 142 -30.15 -20.53 20.00
CA ASP A 142 -29.45 -21.36 19.01
C ASP A 142 -28.51 -22.38 19.69
N ALA A 143 -27.99 -22.06 20.89
CA ALA A 143 -27.18 -23.00 21.68
C ALA A 143 -28.03 -24.14 22.25
N ASN A 144 -29.23 -23.83 22.74
CA ASN A 144 -30.18 -24.82 23.27
C ASN A 144 -30.75 -25.72 22.17
N GLU A 145 -30.89 -25.22 20.94
CA GLU A 145 -31.29 -26.05 19.79
C GLU A 145 -30.18 -27.06 19.42
N LEU A 146 -28.91 -26.63 19.42
CA LEU A 146 -27.77 -27.52 19.18
C LEU A 146 -27.53 -28.52 20.32
N GLU A 147 -27.82 -28.14 21.56
CA GLU A 147 -27.73 -29.04 22.72
C GLU A 147 -28.87 -30.08 22.74
N ASN A 148 -30.09 -29.69 22.35
CA ASN A 148 -31.20 -30.63 22.15
C ASN A 148 -30.99 -31.56 20.94
N GLU A 149 -30.42 -31.07 19.83
CA GLU A 149 -30.05 -31.96 18.71
C GLU A 149 -28.89 -32.90 19.05
N GLY A 150 -27.99 -32.48 19.96
CA GLY A 150 -26.91 -33.30 20.50
C GLY A 150 -27.42 -34.43 21.42
N ASP A 151 -28.35 -34.13 22.34
CA ASP A 151 -28.92 -35.11 23.28
C ASP A 151 -29.79 -36.17 22.58
N VAL A 152 -30.47 -35.79 21.48
CA VAL A 152 -31.30 -36.74 20.71
C VAL A 152 -30.44 -37.74 19.91
N ASN A 153 -29.19 -37.40 19.58
CA ASN A 153 -28.34 -38.20 18.69
C ASN A 153 -27.16 -38.91 19.37
N GLU A 154 -26.96 -38.75 20.69
CA GLU A 154 -25.87 -39.43 21.40
C GLU A 154 -26.26 -40.88 21.77
N PRO A 155 -25.59 -41.93 21.23
CA PRO A 155 -25.79 -43.29 21.72
C PRO A 155 -25.20 -43.37 23.13
N ARG A 156 -26.05 -43.65 24.12
CA ARG A 156 -25.69 -43.87 25.53
C ARG A 156 -24.60 -44.94 25.66
N LEU A 157 -23.34 -44.54 25.60
CA LEU A 157 -22.20 -45.40 25.90
C LEU A 157 -22.20 -45.67 27.41
N GLY A 158 -22.44 -46.93 27.74
CA GLY A 158 -22.63 -47.42 29.10
C GLY A 158 -21.49 -47.03 30.03
N LYS A 159 -21.87 -46.50 31.20
CA LYS A 159 -20.97 -46.26 32.34
C LYS A 159 -20.31 -47.59 32.73
N TRP A 160 -19.03 -47.74 32.42
CA TRP A 160 -18.20 -48.76 33.05
C TRP A 160 -17.91 -48.30 34.48
N GLN A 161 -18.59 -48.94 35.44
CA GLN A 161 -18.32 -48.76 36.85
C GLN A 161 -16.97 -49.40 37.19
N CYS A 162 -15.98 -48.58 37.57
CA CYS A 162 -14.82 -49.10 38.31
C CYS A 162 -15.31 -49.58 39.68
N LYS A 163 -15.20 -50.88 39.92
CA LYS A 163 -15.43 -51.51 41.23
C LYS A 163 -14.06 -51.68 41.89
N GLU A 164 -14.02 -51.33 43.17
CA GLU A 164 -12.87 -51.27 44.09
C GLU A 164 -11.95 -52.50 44.06
#